data_AF-Q6MN00-F1
#
_entry.id   AF-Q6MN00-F1
#
_cell.length_a   1.000
_cell.length_b   1.000
_cell.length_c   1.000
_cell.angle_alpha   90.00
_cell.angle_beta   90.00
_cell.angle_gamma   90.00
#
_symmetry.space_group_name_H-M   'P 1'
#
loop_
_entity.id
_entity.type
_entity.pdbx_description
1 polymer ?
#
loop_
_entity_poly.entity_id
_entity_poly.type
_entity_poly.pdbx_seq_one_letter_code
_entity_poly.pdbx_strand_id
1 'polypeptide(L)' 'MSIVTEYVLTEGHEVVVSFQVPAGDFVFLRGVVRSTQKKEGDHKVTHGLSFNQIAFSTKRQIRAFVSARTDSELN' A
#
# COMPACT_ATOMS: atom_id res chain seq x y z
N MET A 1 0.87 2.59 3.36
CA MET A 1 -0.06 1.89 2.42
C MET A 1 -0.58 0.66 3.14
N SER A 2 -1.75 0.12 2.78
CA SER A 2 -2.19 -1.19 3.25
C SER A 2 -2.47 -2.13 2.09
N ILE A 3 -2.30 -3.43 2.32
CA ILE A 3 -2.68 -4.51 1.40
C ILE A 3 -3.57 -5.51 2.10
N VAL A 4 -4.41 -6.21 1.35
CA VAL A 4 -5.28 -7.28 1.84
C VAL A 4 -4.84 -8.59 1.22
N THR A 5 -4.55 -9.59 2.04
CA THR A 5 -4.09 -10.90 1.58
C THR A 5 -4.72 -12.02 2.42
N GLU A 6 -4.69 -13.26 1.94
CA GLU A 6 -5.09 -14.45 2.72
C GLU A 6 -3.95 -14.98 3.61
N TYR A 7 -2.75 -14.44 3.42
CA TYR A 7 -1.55 -14.86 4.15
C TYR A 7 -1.32 -13.95 5.35
N VAL A 8 -0.74 -14.51 6.42
CA VAL A 8 -0.27 -13.73 7.56
C VAL A 8 1.18 -13.35 7.31
N LEU A 9 1.43 -12.07 7.06
CA LEU A 9 2.77 -11.50 7.02
C LEU A 9 3.26 -11.12 8.43
N THR A 10 4.53 -11.37 8.71
CA THR A 10 5.17 -11.03 9.99
C THR A 10 5.56 -9.55 10.03
N GLU A 11 5.19 -8.86 11.10
CA GLU A 11 5.62 -7.47 11.34
C GLU A 11 7.14 -7.38 11.47
N GLY A 12 7.72 -6.28 10.97
CA GLY A 12 9.17 -6.07 10.93
C GLY A 12 9.88 -6.73 9.75
N HIS A 13 9.26 -7.70 9.06
CA HIS A 13 9.86 -8.31 7.87
C HIS A 13 9.79 -7.41 6.65
N GLU A 14 10.81 -7.55 5.80
CA GLU A 14 10.86 -6.92 4.49
C GLU A 14 10.05 -7.72 3.47
N VAL A 15 9.33 -6.99 2.61
CA VAL A 15 8.58 -7.54 1.49
C VAL A 15 8.87 -6.73 0.24
N VAL A 16 8.79 -7.40 -0.92
CA VAL A 16 8.74 -6.72 -2.22
C VAL A 16 7.28 -6.70 -2.66
N VAL A 17 6.77 -5.52 -2.98
CA VAL A 17 5.44 -5.37 -3.55
C VAL A 17 5.53 -4.72 -4.91
N SER A 18 4.69 -5.18 -5.83
CA SER A 18 4.47 -4.56 -7.13
C SER A 18 3.03 -4.08 -7.22
N PHE A 19 2.83 -2.83 -7.64
CA PHE A 19 1.48 -2.29 -7.84
C PHE A 19 1.46 -1.26 -8.95
N GLN A 20 0.29 -1.09 -9.54
CA GLN A 20 0.02 -0.06 -10.53
C GLN A 20 -0.53 1.17 -9.80
N VAL A 21 0.11 2.35 -9.97
CA VAL A 21 -0.55 3.60 -9.59
C VAL A 21 -1.63 3.91 -10.63
N PRO A 22 -2.89 4.16 -10.25
CA PRO A 22 -3.93 4.47 -11.23
C PRO A 22 -3.55 5.68 -12.08
N ALA A 23 -3.66 5.54 -13.41
CA ALA A 23 -3.19 6.52 -14.40
C ALA A 23 -1.71 6.93 -14.27
N GLY A 24 -0.89 6.13 -13.58
CA GLY A 24 0.54 6.35 -13.39
C GLY A 24 1.38 5.13 -13.82
N ASP A 25 2.52 4.95 -13.17
CA ASP A 25 3.44 3.86 -13.50
C ASP A 25 3.17 2.57 -12.72
N PHE A 26 3.58 1.45 -13.29
CA PHE A 26 3.75 0.19 -12.56
C PHE A 26 5.06 0.23 -11.78
N VAL A 27 5.01 -0.04 -10.47
CA VAL A 27 6.14 0.17 -9.58
C VAL A 27 6.43 -1.06 -8.72
N PHE A 28 7.72 -1.32 -8.48
CA PHE A 28 8.22 -2.33 -7.56
C PHE A 28 8.90 -1.64 -6.38
N LEU A 29 8.44 -1.90 -5.16
CA LEU A 29 8.98 -1.27 -3.95
C LEU A 29 9.31 -2.32 -2.88
N ARG A 30 10.42 -2.10 -2.19
CA ARG A 30 10.74 -2.78 -0.93
C ARG A 30 10.05 -2.04 0.22
N GLY A 31 9.29 -2.77 1.02
CA GLY A 31 8.58 -2.25 2.17
C GLY A 31 8.81 -3.11 3.40
N VAL A 32 8.52 -2.53 4.56
CA VAL A 32 8.49 -3.24 5.85
C VAL A 32 7.05 -3.37 6.29
N VAL A 33 6.65 -4.56 6.75
CA VAL A 33 5.35 -4.78 7.39
C VAL A 33 5.34 -4.09 8.75
N ARG A 34 4.41 -3.16 8.96
CA ARG A 34 4.31 -2.34 10.17
C ARG A 34 3.11 -2.65 11.05
N SER A 35 2.08 -3.26 10.48
CA SER A 35 0.90 -3.69 11.23
C SER A 35 0.22 -4.86 10.54
N THR A 36 -0.38 -5.72 11.34
CA THR A 36 -1.22 -6.83 10.89
C THR A 36 -2.57 -6.78 11.61
N GLN A 37 -3.65 -6.69 10.84
CA GLN A 37 -5.02 -6.68 11.34
C GLN A 37 -5.78 -7.87 10.75
N LYS A 38 -6.18 -8.80 11.60
CA LYS A 38 -7.04 -9.93 11.26
C LYS A 38 -8.29 -9.86 12.11
N LYS A 39 -9.47 -9.81 11.48
CA LYS A 39 -10.75 -9.89 12.19
C LYS A 39 -11.10 -11.36 12.46
N GLU A 40 -11.71 -11.63 13.60
CA GLU A 40 -12.21 -12.96 13.93
C GLU A 40 -13.27 -13.39 12.91
N GLY A 41 -13.14 -14.61 12.38
CA GLY A 41 -14.01 -15.12 11.31
C GLY A 41 -13.69 -14.64 9.90
N ASP A 42 -12.70 -13.75 9.71
CA ASP A 42 -12.27 -13.31 8.37
C ASP A 42 -11.11 -14.15 7.86
N HIS A 43 -11.21 -14.57 6.60
CA HIS A 43 -10.13 -15.26 5.87
C HIS A 43 -9.08 -14.27 5.36
N LYS A 44 -9.39 -12.96 5.35
CA LYS A 44 -8.51 -11.90 4.88
C LYS A 44 -7.78 -11.23 6.03
N VAL A 45 -6.54 -10.84 5.75
CA VAL A 45 -5.65 -10.14 6.66
C VAL A 45 -5.23 -8.83 6.01
N THR A 46 -5.37 -7.74 6.74
CA THR A 46 -4.93 -6.42 6.29
C THR A 46 -3.55 -6.11 6.87
N HIS A 47 -2.59 -5.79 6.02
CA HIS A 47 -1.22 -5.46 6.40
C HIS A 47 -0.88 -4.01 6.07
N GLY A 48 -0.38 -3.26 7.05
CA GLY A 48 0.20 -1.94 6.85
C GLY A 48 1.66 -2.05 6.39
N LEU A 49 2.01 -1.34 5.32
CA LEU A 49 3.35 -1.30 4.74
C LEU A 49 3.93 0.11 4.79
N SER A 50 5.20 0.21 5.19
CA SER A 50 6.01 1.42 5.06
C SER A 50 7.12 1.23 4.02
N PHE A 51 7.38 2.24 3.19
CA PHE A 51 8.43 2.22 2.18
C PHE A 51 9.58 3.15 2.60
N ASN A 52 10.74 2.58 2.90
CA ASN A 52 11.92 3.35 3.32
C ASN A 52 12.61 4.03 2.13
N GLN A 53 12.58 3.38 0.96
CA GLN A 53 13.15 3.88 -0.28
C GLN A 53 12.08 3.88 -1.37
N ILE A 54 11.71 5.07 -1.82
CA ILE A 54 10.72 5.28 -2.88
C ILE A 54 11.10 6.54 -3.64
N ALA A 55 11.11 6.44 -4.97
CA ALA A 55 11.44 7.54 -5.86
C ALA A 55 10.47 8.72 -5.68
N PHE A 56 10.97 9.94 -5.82
CA PHE A 56 10.16 11.14 -5.68
C PHE A 56 9.03 11.21 -6.71
N SER A 57 9.27 10.75 -7.95
CA SER A 57 8.27 10.63 -9.01
C SER A 57 7.10 9.75 -8.60
N THR A 58 7.37 8.55 -8.08
CA THR A 58 6.35 7.61 -7.59
C THR A 58 5.58 8.20 -6.40
N LYS A 59 6.28 8.82 -5.44
CA LYS A 59 5.63 9.56 -4.34
C LYS A 59 4.68 10.63 -4.86
N ARG A 60 5.08 11.38 -5.90
CA ARG A 60 4.27 12.44 -6.53
C ARG A 60 3.03 11.87 -7.23
N GLN A 61 3.17 10.77 -7.98
CA GLN A 61 2.04 10.11 -8.65
C GLN A 61 1.01 9.60 -7.64
N ILE A 62 1.45 8.91 -6.59
CA ILE A 62 0.56 8.42 -5.52
C ILE A 62 -0.19 9.59 -4.88
N ARG A 63 0.50 10.69 -4.53
CA ARG A 63 -0.15 11.87 -3.95
C ARG A 63 -1.16 12.50 -4.90
N ALA A 64 -0.80 12.66 -6.18
CA ALA A 64 -1.70 13.25 -7.17
C ALA A 64 -3.01 12.44 -7.30
N PHE A 65 -2.90 11.10 -7.33
CA PHE A 65 -4.06 10.22 -7.35
C PHE A 65 -4.92 10.35 -6.09
N VAL A 66 -4.31 10.31 -4.90
CA VAL A 66 -5.06 10.40 -3.63
C VAL A 66 -5.77 11.75 -3.51
N SER A 67 -5.10 12.85 -3.86
CA SER A 67 -5.70 14.18 -3.84
C SER A 67 -6.89 14.31 -4.80
N ALA A 68 -6.75 13.85 -6.04
CA ALA A 68 -7.85 13.91 -7.02
C ALA A 68 -9.07 13.08 -6.60
N ARG A 69 -8.86 11.96 -5.90
CA ARG A 69 -9.95 11.15 -5.37
C ARG A 69 -10.73 11.88 -4.27
N THR A 70 -10.03 12.59 -3.38
CA THR A 70 -10.69 13.38 -2.32
C THR A 70 -11.56 14.48 -2.91
N ASP A 71 -11.10 15.14 -3.98
CA ASP A 71 -11.90 16.18 -4.66
C ASP A 71 -13.16 15.61 -5.32
N SER A 72 -13.10 14.37 -5.84
CA SER A 72 -14.24 13.69 -6.45
C SER A 72 -15.28 13.16 -5.47
N GLU A 73 -14.92 12.91 -4.21
CA GLU A 73 -15.85 12.44 -3.16
C GLU A 73 -16.52 13.60 -2.40
N LEU A 74 -16.08 14.85 -2.61
CA LEU A 74 -16.61 16.08 -2.00
C LEU A 74 -17.50 16.92 -2.93
N ASN A 75 -17.62 16.53 -4.21
CA ASN A 75 -18.52 17.14 -5.20
C ASN A 75 -19.64 16.18 -5.58
#